data_AF-A0A4Q4UUZ0-F1
#
_entry.id   AF-A0A4Q4UUZ0-F1
#
_cell.length_a   1.000
_cell.length_b   1.000
_cell.length_c   1.000
_cell.angle_alpha   90.00
_cell.angle_beta   90.00
_cell.angle_gamma   90.00
#
_symmetry.space_group_name_H-M   'P 1'
#
loop_
_entity.id
_entity.type
_entity.pdbx_description
1 polymer ?
#
loop_
_entity_poly.entity_id
_entity_poly.type
_entity_poly.pdbx_seq_one_letter_code
_entity_poly.pdbx_strand_id
1 'polypeptide(L)'
;MGHGDSVRSVTFSPDENRLASGSGERTVKVWDAATGASLSTLEGHGGTVNSVTFSPDGNRLASGSNDRTVKVWDVATGAYLSTLEGHGGGVTSVTFSPDGSRLASGFYDGTIKIWDAATGAYLSTLKGHGG
;
A
#
# COMPACT_ATOMS: atom_id res chain seq x y z
N MET A 1 16.66 11.15 -6.29
CA MET A 1 17.37 9.85 -6.17
C MET A 1 16.34 8.73 -6.29
N GLY A 2 16.74 7.62 -6.93
CA GLY A 2 15.92 6.41 -7.02
C GLY A 2 15.77 5.67 -5.68
N HIS A 3 15.13 4.50 -5.71
CA HIS A 3 15.28 3.53 -4.62
C HIS A 3 16.71 2.96 -4.60
N GLY A 4 17.25 2.71 -3.42
CA GLY A 4 18.55 2.07 -3.19
C GLY A 4 18.50 0.54 -3.17
N ASP A 5 17.31 -0.05 -3.22
CA ASP A 5 17.07 -1.49 -3.27
C ASP A 5 15.92 -1.81 -4.25
N SER A 6 15.73 -3.09 -4.54
CA SER A 6 14.76 -3.68 -5.47
C SER A 6 13.37 -3.05 -5.30
N VAL A 7 12.84 -2.50 -6.40
CA VAL A 7 11.45 -2.06 -6.48
C VAL A 7 10.57 -3.29 -6.67
N ARG A 8 9.58 -3.48 -5.80
CA ARG A 8 8.69 -4.65 -5.82
C ARG A 8 7.32 -4.39 -6.42
N SER A 9 6.87 -3.13 -6.37
CA SER A 9 5.55 -2.76 -6.84
C SER A 9 5.56 -1.32 -7.30
N VAL A 10 4.79 -1.04 -8.36
CA VAL A 10 4.54 0.29 -8.90
C VAL A 10 3.06 0.43 -9.25
N THR A 11 2.53 1.64 -9.18
CA THR A 11 1.14 1.95 -9.53
C THR A 11 1.01 3.41 -9.96
N PHE A 12 0.14 3.70 -10.94
CA PHE A 12 -0.21 5.07 -11.30
C PHE A 12 -1.36 5.58 -10.43
N SER A 13 -1.37 6.88 -10.16
CA SER A 13 -2.55 7.54 -9.61
C SER A 13 -3.69 7.55 -10.64
N PRO A 14 -4.95 7.64 -10.21
CA PRO A 14 -6.10 7.65 -11.12
C PRO A 14 -6.11 8.82 -12.13
N ASP A 15 -5.49 9.94 -11.77
CA ASP A 15 -5.34 11.12 -12.63
C ASP A 15 -4.08 11.05 -13.53
N GLU A 16 -3.33 9.95 -13.47
CA GLU A 16 -2.08 9.66 -14.19
C GLU A 16 -0.93 10.65 -13.96
N ASN A 17 -1.09 11.63 -13.07
CA ASN A 17 -0.06 12.63 -12.80
C ASN A 17 1.04 12.13 -11.85
N ARG A 18 0.77 11.06 -11.10
CA ARG A 18 1.69 10.51 -10.12
C ARG A 18 1.91 9.01 -10.32
N LEU A 19 3.08 8.57 -9.92
CA LEU A 19 3.41 7.16 -9.75
C LEU A 19 3.78 6.92 -8.30
N ALA A 20 3.46 5.74 -7.76
CA ALA A 20 3.97 5.29 -6.47
C ALA A 20 4.75 3.99 -6.65
N SER A 21 5.78 3.79 -5.82
CA SER A 21 6.62 2.59 -5.84
C SER A 21 6.96 2.13 -4.42
N GLY A 22 6.92 0.81 -4.18
CA GLY A 22 7.35 0.17 -2.95
C GLY A 22 8.63 -0.64 -3.14
N SER A 23 9.54 -0.63 -2.16
CA SER A 23 10.89 -1.21 -2.29
C SER A 23 11.34 -2.08 -1.11
N GLY A 24 12.36 -2.90 -1.38
CA GLY A 24 13.20 -3.61 -0.41
C GLY A 24 13.76 -2.73 0.71
N GLU A 25 13.99 -1.44 0.43
CA GLU A 25 14.48 -0.45 1.40
C GLU A 25 13.42 0.00 2.42
N ARG A 26 12.24 -0.65 2.42
CA ARG A 26 11.15 -0.43 3.40
C ARG A 26 10.47 0.93 3.28
N THR A 27 10.60 1.57 2.12
CA THR A 27 9.97 2.86 1.83
C THR A 27 8.96 2.73 0.69
N VAL A 28 8.05 3.69 0.67
CA VAL A 28 7.24 4.00 -0.52
C VAL A 28 7.70 5.35 -1.06
N LYS A 29 7.85 5.48 -2.37
CA LYS A 29 8.12 6.78 -3.00
C LYS A 29 6.97 7.16 -3.90
N VAL A 30 6.66 8.46 -3.93
CA VAL A 30 5.72 9.07 -4.88
C VAL A 30 6.52 9.93 -5.85
N TRP A 31 6.15 9.86 -7.12
CA TRP A 31 6.84 10.49 -8.23
C TRP A 31 5.86 11.31 -9.04
N ASP A 32 6.35 12.37 -9.66
CA ASP A 32 5.69 13.05 -10.76
C ASP A 32 5.85 12.18 -12.01
N ALA A 33 4.74 11.76 -12.60
CA ALA A 33 4.74 10.81 -13.72
C ALA A 33 5.30 11.41 -15.01
N ALA A 34 5.17 12.73 -15.20
CA ALA A 34 5.61 13.41 -16.41
C ALA A 34 7.12 13.68 -16.41
N THR A 35 7.68 14.03 -15.26
CA THR A 35 9.08 14.47 -15.11
C THR A 35 9.98 13.41 -14.50
N GLY A 36 9.41 12.39 -13.84
CA GLY A 36 10.15 11.40 -13.06
C GLY A 36 10.75 11.96 -11.76
N ALA A 37 10.37 13.18 -11.37
CA ALA A 37 10.84 13.78 -10.12
C ALA A 37 10.26 13.04 -8.90
N SER A 38 11.08 12.77 -7.89
CA SER A 38 10.58 12.24 -6.61
C SER A 38 9.90 13.36 -5.84
N LEU A 39 8.62 13.18 -5.54
CA LEU A 39 7.78 14.14 -4.81
C LEU A 39 7.83 13.90 -3.31
N SER A 40 7.79 12.63 -2.88
CA SER A 40 7.85 12.27 -1.47
C SER A 40 8.45 10.88 -1.25
N THR A 41 9.02 10.68 -0.06
CA THR A 41 9.42 9.37 0.45
C THR A 41 8.68 9.13 1.75
N LEU A 42 7.91 8.05 1.81
CA LEU A 42 7.08 7.65 2.92
C LEU A 42 7.84 6.55 3.67
N GLU A 43 8.31 6.90 4.86
CA GLU A 43 9.09 6.03 5.74
C GLU A 43 8.22 5.58 6.92
N GLY A 44 8.38 4.33 7.34
CA GLY A 44 7.69 3.82 8.53
C GLY A 44 7.42 2.33 8.53
N HIS A 45 7.58 1.64 7.40
CA HIS A 45 7.55 0.18 7.38
C HIS A 45 8.80 -0.42 8.03
N GLY A 46 8.60 -1.47 8.82
CA GLY A 46 9.67 -2.25 9.44
C GLY A 46 10.25 -3.32 8.52
N GLY A 47 9.66 -3.53 7.35
CA GLY A 47 10.05 -4.54 6.38
C GLY A 47 9.85 -4.10 4.95
N THR A 48 10.31 -4.92 4.01
CA THR A 48 10.15 -4.69 2.57
C THR A 48 8.70 -4.40 2.21
N VAL A 49 8.47 -3.34 1.44
CA VAL A 49 7.15 -3.03 0.87
C VAL A 49 6.95 -3.87 -0.38
N ASN A 50 5.96 -4.76 -0.35
CA ASN A 50 5.70 -5.71 -1.44
C ASN A 50 4.67 -5.19 -2.43
N SER A 51 3.76 -4.33 -1.98
CA SER A 51 2.61 -3.88 -2.79
C SER A 51 2.24 -2.45 -2.40
N VAL A 52 1.91 -1.64 -3.41
CA VAL A 52 1.39 -0.27 -3.26
C VAL A 52 0.18 -0.07 -4.17
N THR A 53 -0.77 0.75 -3.74
CA THR A 53 -2.00 1.06 -4.49
C THR A 53 -2.52 2.44 -4.13
N PHE A 54 -3.00 3.21 -5.11
CA PHE A 54 -3.75 4.44 -4.85
C PHE A 54 -5.22 4.14 -4.59
N SER A 55 -5.87 4.95 -3.76
CA SER A 55 -7.33 4.99 -3.71
C SER A 55 -7.91 5.52 -5.02
N PRO A 56 -9.17 5.19 -5.35
CA PRO A 56 -9.80 5.63 -6.60
C PRO A 56 -9.93 7.15 -6.76
N ASP A 57 -9.96 7.88 -5.65
CA ASP A 57 -9.95 9.35 -5.62
C ASP A 57 -8.54 9.95 -5.65
N GLY A 58 -7.49 9.12 -5.64
CA GLY A 58 -6.08 9.52 -5.67
C GLY A 58 -5.54 10.14 -4.38
N ASN A 59 -6.38 10.32 -3.36
CA ASN A 59 -6.01 11.06 -2.14
C ASN A 59 -5.22 10.21 -1.13
N ARG A 60 -5.37 8.89 -1.19
CA ARG A 60 -4.71 7.95 -0.27
C ARG A 60 -3.84 6.96 -1.02
N LEU A 61 -2.80 6.51 -0.34
CA LEU A 61 -1.93 5.44 -0.80
C LEU A 61 -1.91 4.35 0.27
N ALA A 62 -2.16 3.11 -0.12
CA ALA A 62 -2.01 1.96 0.77
C ALA A 62 -0.79 1.14 0.35
N SER A 63 -0.12 0.55 1.35
CA SER A 63 1.12 -0.19 1.18
C SER A 63 1.14 -1.43 2.07
N GLY A 64 1.50 -2.59 1.51
CA GLY A 64 1.61 -3.86 2.23
C GLY A 64 3.06 -4.30 2.37
N SER A 65 3.45 -4.78 3.56
CA SER A 65 4.85 -5.06 3.90
C SER A 65 5.10 -6.38 4.61
N ASN A 66 6.36 -6.85 4.52
CA ASN A 66 6.90 -7.96 5.31
C ASN A 66 6.86 -7.73 6.84
N ASP A 67 6.64 -6.51 7.31
CA ASP A 67 6.35 -6.24 8.72
C ASP A 67 4.95 -6.68 9.16
N ARG A 68 4.19 -7.34 8.28
CA ARG A 68 2.85 -7.89 8.50
C ARG A 68 1.76 -6.83 8.62
N THR A 69 2.04 -5.61 8.19
CA THR A 69 1.10 -4.51 8.25
C THR A 69 0.71 -4.01 6.85
N VAL A 70 -0.46 -3.39 6.79
CA VAL A 70 -0.79 -2.43 5.74
C VAL A 70 -0.68 -1.03 6.33
N LYS A 71 -0.02 -0.09 5.66
CA LYS A 71 -0.03 1.33 6.05
C LYS A 71 -0.77 2.16 5.00
N VAL A 72 -1.55 3.13 5.49
CA VAL A 72 -2.29 4.10 4.68
C VAL A 72 -1.71 5.48 4.90
N TRP A 73 -1.53 6.21 3.80
CA TRP A 73 -0.90 7.52 3.75
C TRP A 73 -1.78 8.51 3.02
N ASP A 74 -1.71 9.78 3.43
CA ASP A 74 -2.24 10.90 2.68
C ASP A 74 -1.25 11.28 1.57
N VAL A 75 -1.71 11.31 0.32
CA VAL A 75 -0.86 11.53 -0.86
C VAL A 75 -0.43 12.99 -1.00
N ALA A 76 -1.24 13.93 -0.55
CA ALA A 76 -0.95 15.36 -0.67
C ALA A 76 0.14 15.81 0.31
N THR A 77 0.08 15.32 1.54
CA THR A 77 0.96 15.71 2.64
C THR A 77 2.07 14.71 2.90
N GLY A 78 1.93 13.46 2.42
CA GLY A 78 2.80 12.35 2.80
C GLY A 78 2.58 11.87 4.24
N ALA A 79 1.53 12.35 4.93
CA ALA A 79 1.27 12.01 6.31
C ALA A 79 0.84 10.54 6.46
N TYR A 80 1.36 9.91 7.50
CA TYR A 80 0.87 8.61 7.95
C TYR A 80 -0.54 8.75 8.53
N LEU A 81 -1.50 7.96 8.02
CA LEU A 81 -2.89 7.98 8.47
C LEU A 81 -3.20 6.82 9.41
N SER A 82 -2.84 5.60 9.03
CA SER A 82 -3.17 4.41 9.82
C SER A 82 -2.28 3.21 9.49
N THR A 83 -2.23 2.26 10.44
CA THR A 83 -1.64 0.93 10.27
C THR A 83 -2.76 -0.08 10.51
N LEU A 84 -2.92 -1.00 9.58
CA LEU A 84 -3.86 -2.11 9.67
C LEU A 84 -3.06 -3.36 10.04
N GLU A 85 -3.29 -3.81 11.27
CA GLU A 85 -2.59 -4.95 11.87
C GLU A 85 -3.49 -6.17 11.95
N GLY A 86 -2.89 -7.36 11.95
CA GLY A 86 -3.60 -8.62 12.20
C GLY A 86 -3.28 -9.75 11.23
N HIS A 87 -2.43 -9.52 10.23
CA HIS A 87 -1.88 -10.60 9.39
C HIS A 87 -0.87 -11.44 10.16
N GLY A 88 -0.90 -12.77 9.93
CA GLY A 88 0.05 -13.71 10.54
C GLY A 88 1.46 -13.65 9.94
N GLY A 89 1.61 -13.04 8.77
CA GLY A 89 2.87 -12.89 8.04
C GLY A 89 2.85 -11.69 7.08
N GLY A 90 3.88 -11.61 6.23
CA GLY A 90 4.12 -10.44 5.38
C GLY A 90 2.99 -10.20 4.38
N VAL A 91 2.47 -8.98 4.31
CA VAL A 91 1.42 -8.62 3.35
C VAL A 91 2.05 -8.53 1.96
N THR A 92 1.52 -9.31 1.02
CA THR A 92 2.05 -9.44 -0.34
C THR A 92 1.26 -8.67 -1.38
N SER A 93 0.00 -8.35 -1.08
CA SER A 93 -0.89 -7.62 -1.98
C SER A 93 -1.84 -6.73 -1.18
N VAL A 94 -2.09 -5.52 -1.68
CA VAL A 94 -3.09 -4.59 -1.16
C VAL A 94 -3.83 -3.93 -2.32
N THR A 95 -5.13 -3.71 -2.18
CA THR A 95 -5.94 -2.99 -3.18
C THR A 95 -7.10 -2.26 -2.52
N PHE A 96 -7.48 -1.10 -3.05
CA PHE A 96 -8.76 -0.45 -2.72
C PHE A 96 -9.91 -1.06 -3.53
N SER A 97 -11.11 -1.07 -2.97
CA SER A 97 -12.32 -1.29 -3.76
C SER A 97 -12.54 -0.11 -4.73
N PRO A 98 -13.26 -0.32 -5.86
CA PRO A 98 -13.49 0.75 -6.85
C PRO A 98 -14.21 1.99 -6.31
N ASP A 99 -15.02 1.83 -5.27
CA ASP A 99 -15.70 2.92 -4.57
C ASP A 99 -14.83 3.57 -3.46
N GLY A 100 -13.63 3.04 -3.21
CA GLY A 100 -12.69 3.51 -2.20
C GLY A 100 -13.13 3.27 -0.76
N SER A 101 -14.24 2.56 -0.53
CA SER A 101 -14.80 2.33 0.81
C SER A 101 -14.08 1.23 1.58
N ARG A 102 -13.40 0.31 0.88
CA ARG A 102 -12.71 -0.84 1.47
C ARG A 102 -11.27 -0.96 1.00
N LEU A 103 -10.48 -1.56 1.86
CA LEU A 103 -9.17 -2.10 1.53
C LEU A 103 -9.22 -3.62 1.64
N ALA A 104 -8.61 -4.30 0.67
CA ALA A 104 -8.33 -5.73 0.74
C ALA A 104 -6.83 -5.95 0.81
N SER A 105 -6.40 -6.93 1.60
CA SER A 105 -4.98 -7.27 1.74
C SER A 105 -4.78 -8.76 1.89
N GLY A 106 -3.76 -9.30 1.23
CA GLY A 106 -3.47 -10.73 1.20
C GLY A 106 -2.11 -11.10 1.77
N PHE A 107 -2.02 -12.30 2.33
CA PHE A 107 -0.78 -12.96 2.76
C PHE A 107 -0.67 -14.36 2.12
N TYR A 108 0.55 -14.90 2.08
CA TYR A 108 0.90 -16.23 1.55
C TYR A 108 0.13 -17.40 2.17
N ASP A 109 -0.45 -17.26 3.36
CA ASP A 109 -1.29 -18.31 3.97
C ASP A 109 -2.68 -18.43 3.33
N GLY A 110 -2.94 -17.68 2.25
CA GLY A 110 -4.20 -17.69 1.52
C GLY A 110 -5.33 -16.93 2.24
N THR A 111 -5.01 -16.19 3.31
CA THR A 111 -5.98 -15.30 3.96
C THR A 111 -6.03 -13.94 3.27
N ILE A 112 -7.25 -13.45 3.04
CA ILE A 112 -7.51 -12.08 2.60
C ILE A 112 -8.24 -11.38 3.73
N LYS A 113 -7.74 -10.24 4.18
CA LYS A 113 -8.43 -9.37 5.15
C LYS A 113 -9.05 -8.19 4.44
N ILE A 114 -10.27 -7.87 4.84
CA ILE A 114 -11.04 -6.72 4.37
C ILE A 114 -11.14 -5.71 5.50
N TRP A 115 -10.89 -4.45 5.18
CA TRP A 115 -10.87 -3.33 6.11
C TRP A 115 -11.77 -2.22 5.59
N ASP A 116 -12.35 -1.46 6.51
CA ASP A 116 -12.96 -0.17 6.20
C ASP A 116 -11.84 0.83 5.90
N ALA A 117 -11.87 1.44 4.72
CA ALA A 117 -10.78 2.29 4.27
C ALA A 117 -10.71 3.61 5.05
N ALA A 118 -11.85 4.14 5.51
CA ALA A 118 -11.93 5.44 6.17
C ALA A 118 -11.45 5.36 7.63
N THR A 119 -11.83 4.29 8.33
CA THR A 119 -11.57 4.11 9.76
C THR A 119 -10.39 3.18 10.03
N GLY A 120 -9.99 2.35 9.06
CA GLY A 120 -9.02 1.28 9.26
C GLY A 120 -9.58 0.09 10.04
N ALA A 121 -10.89 0.05 10.32
CA ALA A 121 -11.50 -1.03 11.06
C ALA A 121 -11.43 -2.36 10.28
N TYR A 122 -11.06 -3.44 10.95
CA TYR A 122 -11.16 -4.78 10.38
C TYR A 122 -12.64 -5.16 10.21
N LEU A 123 -13.01 -5.62 9.01
CA LEU A 123 -14.37 -6.01 8.67
C LEU A 123 -14.54 -7.53 8.61
N SER A 124 -13.68 -8.22 7.87
CA SER A 124 -13.78 -9.67 7.69
C SER A 124 -12.49 -10.29 7.16
N THR A 125 -12.42 -11.62 7.24
CA THR A 125 -11.37 -12.43 6.61
C THR A 125 -12.04 -13.39 5.64
N LEU A 126 -11.57 -13.41 4.40
CA LEU A 126 -11.91 -14.41 3.40
C LEU A 126 -10.87 -15.53 3.47
N LYS A 127 -11.35 -16.77 3.52
CA LYS A 127 -10.54 -18.00 3.51
C LYS A 127 -11.03 -18.87 2.35
N GLY A 128 -10.13 -19.61 1.72
CA GLY A 128 -10.48 -20.48 0.60
C GLY A 128 -9.40 -20.62 -0.48
N HIS A 129 -8.22 -20.03 -0.27
CA HIS A 129 -7.08 -20.14 -1.20
C HIS A 129 -6.03 -21.18 -0.75
N GLY A 130 -6.40 -22.08 0.18
CA GLY A 130 -5.62 -23.28 0.46
C GLY A 130 -5.87 -24.31 -0.63
N GLY A 131 -4.80 -24.71 -1.33
CA GLY A 131 -4.83 -25.83 -2.28
C GLY A 131 -4.99 -27.18 -1.60
#